data_AF-A0A2X1AP49-F1
#
_entry.id   AF-A0A2X1AP49-F1
#
_cell.length_a   1.000
_cell.length_b   1.000
_cell.length_c   1.000
_cell.angle_alpha   90.00
_cell.angle_beta   90.00
_cell.angle_gamma   90.00
#
_symmetry.space_group_name_H-M   'P 1'
#
loop_
_entity.id
_entity.type
_entity.pdbx_description
1 polymer ?
#
loop_
_entity_poly.entity_id
_entity_poly.type
_entity_poly.pdbx_seq_one_letter_code
_entity_poly.pdbx_strand_id
1 'polypeptide(L)'
;MSPEPKDFVQLMGFWQGDQLLAQGTRESGGMLNFGYRRKLNDTLSLHFTARDILNSFGGATTYDTPQFRERFDQDLNLRAFYLGLTWSFGGGPRRQPEQFDFSTGPTGG
;
A
#
# COMPACT_ATOMS: atom_id res chain seq x y z
N MET A 1 28.17 -11.82 -15.13
CA MET A 1 26.81 -12.25 -14.72
C MET A 1 26.76 -12.04 -13.21
N SER A 2 26.19 -10.94 -12.74
CA SER A 2 26.13 -10.65 -11.29
C SER A 2 25.00 -11.48 -10.67
N PRO A 3 25.21 -12.19 -9.55
CA PRO A 3 24.11 -12.83 -8.84
C PRO A 3 23.15 -11.76 -8.34
N GLU A 4 21.90 -11.77 -8.82
CA GLU A 4 20.84 -10.98 -8.22
C GLU A 4 20.64 -11.41 -6.75
N PRO A 5 20.40 -10.48 -5.81
CA PRO A 5 20.11 -10.81 -4.43
C PRO A 5 18.95 -11.80 -4.32
N LYS A 6 19.07 -12.81 -3.45
CA LYS A 6 18.00 -13.79 -3.23
C LYS A 6 16.78 -13.19 -2.54
N ASP A 7 16.96 -12.08 -1.85
CA ASP A 7 15.95 -11.40 -1.04
C ASP A 7 15.80 -9.96 -1.54
N PHE A 8 14.55 -9.53 -1.72
CA PHE A 8 14.18 -8.17 -2.09
C PHE A 8 13.16 -7.63 -1.09
N VAL A 9 13.41 -6.44 -0.57
CA VAL A 9 12.57 -5.77 0.44
C VAL A 9 12.23 -4.38 -0.06
N GLN A 10 10.97 -3.97 0.11
CA GLN A 10 10.52 -2.62 -0.17
C GLN A 10 9.66 -2.11 0.97
N LEU A 11 9.94 -0.89 1.41
CA LEU A 11 9.06 -0.10 2.26
C LEU A 11 8.57 1.09 1.43
N MET A 12 7.26 1.33 1.46
CA MET A 12 6.63 2.47 0.80
C MET A 12 5.62 3.06 1.74
N GLY A 13 5.65 4.37 1.93
CA GLY A 13 4.64 5.05 2.71
C GLY A 13 4.44 6.48 2.26
N PHE A 14 3.30 7.02 2.68
CA PHE A 14 2.98 8.43 2.51
C PHE A 14 2.27 8.94 3.76
N TRP A 15 2.34 10.25 3.93
CA TRP A 15 1.64 10.97 4.99
C TRP A 15 1.03 12.23 4.40
N GLN A 16 -0.22 12.49 4.74
CA GLN A 16 -0.94 13.70 4.40
C GLN A 16 -1.27 14.42 5.70
N GLY A 17 -0.76 15.64 5.87
CA GLY A 17 -1.07 16.49 7.01
C GLY A 17 -2.50 17.01 6.98
N ASP A 18 -2.92 17.64 8.07
CA ASP A 18 -4.23 18.26 8.17
C ASP A 18 -4.44 19.30 7.06
N GLN A 19 -5.64 19.35 6.50
CA GLN A 19 -6.00 20.32 5.46
C GLN A 19 -7.11 21.23 5.95
N LEU A 20 -6.89 22.54 5.81
CA LEU A 20 -7.94 23.53 5.99
C LEU A 20 -8.89 23.50 4.79
N LEU A 21 -10.17 23.36 5.07
CA LEU A 21 -11.26 23.51 4.12
C LEU A 21 -11.92 24.89 4.34
N ALA A 22 -12.66 25.38 3.35
CA ALA A 22 -13.29 26.70 3.43
C ALA A 22 -14.21 26.88 4.66
N GLN A 23 -14.76 25.78 5.18
CA GLN A 23 -15.68 25.74 6.32
C GLN A 23 -15.34 24.58 7.27
N GLY A 24 -14.07 24.16 7.36
CA GLY A 24 -13.75 22.97 8.13
C GLY A 24 -12.29 22.52 8.09
N THR A 25 -12.05 21.33 8.62
CA THR A 25 -10.74 20.67 8.62
C THR A 25 -10.88 19.23 8.16
N ARG A 26 -9.87 18.75 7.44
CA ARG A 26 -9.67 17.32 7.17
C ARG A 26 -8.46 16.84 7.95
N GLU A 27 -8.67 15.85 8.80
CA GLU A 27 -7.62 15.24 9.61
C GLU A 27 -6.57 14.55 8.74
N SER A 28 -5.34 14.54 9.25
CA SER A 28 -4.21 13.84 8.67
C SER A 28 -4.39 12.33 8.66
N GLY A 29 -3.71 11.70 7.70
CA GLY A 29 -3.70 10.26 7.53
C GLY A 29 -2.51 9.81 6.70
N GLY A 30 -2.20 8.53 6.77
CA GLY A 30 -1.07 7.98 6.03
C GLY A 30 -1.15 6.47 5.95
N MET A 31 -0.25 5.91 5.15
CA MET A 31 -0.15 4.48 4.99
C MET A 31 1.30 4.08 4.94
N LEU A 32 1.62 2.96 5.60
CA LEU A 32 2.91 2.30 5.48
C LEU A 32 2.70 0.89 4.95
N ASN A 33 3.41 0.58 3.88
CA ASN A 33 3.33 -0.68 3.14
C ASN A 33 4.69 -1.36 3.13
N PHE A 34 4.66 -2.68 3.22
CA PHE A 34 5.84 -3.52 3.25
C PHE A 34 5.74 -4.64 2.22
N GLY A 35 6.80 -4.84 1.45
CA GLY A 35 6.94 -5.93 0.50
C GLY A 35 8.21 -6.71 0.76
N TYR A 36 8.10 -8.03 0.73
CA TYR A 36 9.21 -8.96 0.80
C TYR A 36 9.08 -10.03 -0.29
N ARG A 37 10.20 -10.33 -0.94
CA ARG A 37 10.27 -11.39 -1.94
C ARG A 37 11.55 -12.17 -1.76
N ARG A 38 11.42 -13.49 -1.83
CA ARG A 38 12.54 -14.42 -1.84
C ARG A 38 12.52 -15.28 -3.08
N LYS A 39 13.63 -15.28 -3.81
CA LYS A 39 13.92 -16.23 -4.87
C LYS A 39 14.24 -17.59 -4.23
N LEU A 40 13.37 -18.59 -4.44
CA LEU A 40 13.58 -19.95 -3.96
C LEU A 40 14.50 -20.73 -4.93
N ASN A 41 14.32 -20.53 -6.23
CA ASN A 41 15.20 -20.99 -7.30
C ASN A 41 15.08 -20.08 -8.54
N ASP A 42 15.69 -20.45 -9.67
CA ASP A 42 15.69 -19.61 -10.88
C ASP A 42 14.31 -19.35 -11.48
N THR A 43 13.34 -20.20 -11.18
CA THR A 43 11.97 -20.17 -11.71
C THR A 43 10.91 -19.89 -10.65
N LEU A 44 11.21 -20.05 -9.36
CA LEU A 44 10.23 -19.99 -8.27
C LEU A 44 10.59 -18.92 -7.25
N SER A 45 9.61 -18.08 -6.91
CA SER A 45 9.74 -17.01 -5.91
C SER A 45 8.56 -16.98 -4.96
N LEU A 46 8.84 -16.71 -3.69
CA LEU A 46 7.86 -16.40 -2.64
C LEU A 46 7.72 -14.89 -2.52
N HIS A 47 6.50 -14.41 -2.34
CA HIS A 47 6.19 -12.99 -2.17
C HIS A 47 5.28 -12.80 -0.97
N PHE A 48 5.56 -11.79 -0.16
CA PHE A 48 4.72 -11.34 0.93
C PHE A 48 4.54 -9.84 0.82
N THR A 49 3.30 -9.37 0.90
CA THR A 49 3.00 -7.95 1.00
C THR A 49 2.08 -7.68 2.17
N ALA A 50 2.32 -6.57 2.85
CA ALA A 50 1.50 -6.06 3.93
C ALA A 50 1.15 -4.61 3.61
N ARG A 51 -0.14 -4.33 3.54
CA ARG A 51 -0.69 -3.00 3.29
C ARG A 51 -1.21 -2.39 4.56
N ASP A 52 -0.99 -1.09 4.72
CA ASP A 52 -1.41 -0.32 5.89
C ASP A 52 -1.02 -1.01 7.22
N ILE A 53 0.27 -1.32 7.36
CA ILE A 53 0.78 -2.13 8.48
C ILE A 53 0.57 -1.47 9.84
N LEU A 54 0.39 -0.14 9.85
CA LEU A 54 0.11 0.66 11.04
C LEU A 54 -1.38 0.86 11.29
N ASN A 55 -2.25 0.38 10.39
CA ASN A 55 -3.70 0.62 10.42
C ASN A 55 -4.02 2.11 10.60
N SER A 56 -3.32 2.95 9.84
CA SER A 56 -3.33 4.41 9.98
C SER A 56 -4.07 5.12 8.86
N PHE A 57 -4.60 4.36 7.90
CA PHE A 57 -5.38 4.94 6.81
C PHE A 57 -6.81 5.20 7.27
N GLY A 58 -7.22 6.46 7.22
CA GLY A 58 -8.50 6.93 7.73
C GLY A 58 -8.36 8.39 8.15
N GLY A 59 -9.42 8.92 8.76
CA GLY A 59 -9.44 10.27 9.32
C GLY A 59 -10.86 10.82 9.32
N ALA A 60 -11.05 12.00 9.88
CA ALA A 60 -12.33 12.69 9.81
C ALA A 60 -12.28 14.01 9.07
N THR A 61 -13.43 14.39 8.53
CA THR A 61 -13.68 15.73 8.04
C THR A 61 -14.66 16.40 8.99
N THR A 62 -14.27 17.54 9.55
CA THR A 62 -15.15 18.34 10.42
C THR A 62 -15.52 19.62 9.69
N TYR A 63 -16.82 19.88 9.56
CA TYR A 63 -17.35 21.16 9.10
C TYR A 63 -17.87 21.95 10.30
N ASP A 64 -17.41 23.20 10.41
CA ASP A 64 -17.81 24.11 11.47
C ASP A 64 -18.27 25.42 10.85
N THR A 65 -19.57 25.68 10.95
CA THR A 65 -20.23 26.87 10.39
C THR A 65 -21.11 27.50 11.46
N PRO A 66 -21.48 28.78 11.31
CA PRO A 66 -22.42 29.42 12.22
C PRO A 66 -23.79 28.71 12.32
N GLN A 67 -24.19 27.97 11.29
CA GLN A 67 -25.51 27.34 11.17
C GLN A 67 -25.51 25.88 11.64
N PHE A 68 -24.41 25.15 11.45
CA PHE A 68 -24.30 23.74 11.82
C PHE A 68 -22.85 23.30 12.04
N ARG A 69 -22.69 22.22 12.81
CA ARG A 69 -21.45 21.48 12.97
C ARG A 69 -21.66 20.03 12.58
N GLU A 70 -20.82 19.51 11.71
CA GLU A 70 -20.88 18.14 11.22
C GLU A 70 -19.49 17.49 11.29
N ARG A 71 -19.44 16.20 11.62
CA ARG A 71 -18.23 15.39 11.58
C ARG A 71 -18.50 14.13 10.77
N PHE A 72 -17.67 13.89 9.76
CA PHE A 72 -17.67 12.70 8.94
C PHE A 72 -16.41 11.89 9.23
N ASP A 73 -16.55 10.77 9.92
CA ASP A 73 -15.46 9.83 10.20
C ASP A 73 -15.36 8.80 9.06
N GLN A 74 -14.16 8.66 8.49
CA GLN A 74 -13.85 7.68 7.46
C GLN A 74 -13.00 6.56 8.05
N ASP A 75 -13.67 5.48 8.46
CA ASP A 75 -13.03 4.25 8.94
C ASP A 75 -12.90 3.24 7.78
N LEU A 76 -11.76 3.30 7.09
CA LEU A 76 -11.44 2.38 6.00
C LEU A 76 -10.46 1.33 6.50
N ASN A 77 -10.95 0.11 6.70
CA ASN A 77 -10.07 -1.02 7.03
C ASN A 77 -9.32 -1.50 5.79
N LEU A 78 -8.21 -0.83 5.48
CA LEU A 78 -7.36 -1.18 4.33
C LEU A 78 -6.23 -2.14 4.69
N ARG A 79 -6.03 -2.45 5.98
CA ARG A 79 -4.99 -3.36 6.43
C ARG A 79 -5.20 -4.75 5.87
N ALA A 80 -4.22 -5.22 5.10
CA ALA A 80 -4.30 -6.52 4.44
C ALA A 80 -2.91 -7.14 4.31
N PHE A 81 -2.86 -8.47 4.38
CA PHE A 81 -1.64 -9.26 4.25
C PHE A 81 -1.84 -10.29 3.14
N TYR A 82 -0.89 -10.38 2.22
CA TYR A 82 -0.92 -11.30 1.10
C TYR A 82 0.34 -12.14 1.08
N LEU A 83 0.16 -13.43 0.81
CA LEU A 83 1.25 -14.38 0.58
C LEU A 83 1.03 -15.03 -0.77
N GLY A 84 2.06 -15.05 -1.61
CA GLY A 84 1.98 -15.56 -2.97
C GLY A 84 3.22 -16.35 -3.38
N LEU A 85 3.01 -17.27 -4.31
CA LEU A 85 4.07 -18.01 -4.99
C LEU A 85 3.99 -17.70 -6.49
N THR A 86 5.14 -17.38 -7.08
CA THR A 86 5.26 -17.12 -8.51
C THR A 86 6.17 -18.17 -9.13
N TRP A 87 5.66 -18.90 -10.12
CA TRP A 87 6.46 -19.86 -10.92
C TRP A 87 6.54 -19.37 -12.37
N SER A 88 7.75 -19.18 -12.87
CA SER A 88 8.03 -18.66 -14.21
C SER A 88 8.59 -19.75 -15.12
N PHE A 89 7.99 -19.90 -16.30
CA PHE A 89 8.42 -20.86 -17.33
C PHE A 89 8.91 -20.11 -18.57
N GLY A 90 10.14 -20.42 -19.04
CA GLY A 90 10.73 -19.82 -20.24
C GLY A 90 11.43 -18.46 -20.03
N GLY A 91 12.42 -18.16 -20.87
CA GLY A 91 13.19 -16.90 -20.86
C GLY A 91 12.50 -15.79 -21.66
N GLY A 92 11.45 -15.21 -21.10
CA GLY A 92 10.75 -14.05 -21.67
C GLY A 92 11.47 -12.72 -21.42
N PRO A 93 11.05 -11.62 -22.09
CA PRO A 93 11.78 -10.36 -22.14
C PRO A 93 11.96 -9.70 -20.76
N ARG A 94 12.99 -8.84 -20.69
CA ARG A 94 13.50 -8.12 -19.50
C ARG A 94 12.47 -7.96 -18.38
N ARG A 95 12.81 -8.51 -17.21
CA ARG A 95 12.10 -8.26 -15.94
C ARG A 95 11.93 -6.75 -15.77
N GLN A 96 10.69 -6.31 -15.53
CA GLN A 96 10.44 -4.98 -14.98
C GLN A 96 11.27 -4.80 -13.70
N PRO A 97 11.67 -3.56 -13.35
CA PRO A 97 12.35 -3.29 -12.10
C PRO A 97 11.58 -3.93 -10.94
N GLU A 98 12.32 -4.52 -10.00
CA GLU A 98 11.76 -5.20 -8.86
C GLU A 98 10.93 -4.20 -8.03
N GLN A 99 9.60 -4.30 -8.08
CA GLN A 99 8.68 -3.46 -7.32
C GLN A 99 7.47 -4.28 -6.90
N PHE A 100 6.95 -4.01 -5.70
CA PHE A 100 5.67 -4.54 -5.27
C PHE A 100 4.55 -3.59 -5.67
N ASP A 101 3.46 -4.16 -6.18
CA ASP A 101 2.22 -3.44 -6.36
C ASP A 101 1.41 -3.52 -5.06
N PHE A 102 1.19 -2.36 -4.44
CA PHE A 102 0.40 -2.22 -3.20
C PHE A 102 -1.02 -1.71 -3.48
N SER A 103 -1.40 -1.55 -4.75
CA SER A 103 -2.77 -1.20 -5.10
C SER A 103 -3.74 -2.28 -4.60
N THR A 104 -4.97 -1.87 -4.29
CA THR A 104 -6.07 -2.83 -4.21
C THR A 104 -6.11 -3.52 -5.58
N GLY A 105 -5.90 -4.84 -5.61
CA GLY A 105 -6.00 -5.64 -6.83
C GLY A 105 -7.27 -5.30 -7.62
N PRO A 106 -7.35 -5.67 -8.91
CA PRO A 106 -8.35 -5.11 -9.82
C PRO A 106 -9.73 -5.18 -9.19
N THR A 107 -10.30 -4.01 -8.91
CA THR A 107 -11.73 -3.87 -8.62
C THR A 107 -12.43 -4.34 -9.89
N GLY A 108 -12.81 -5.61 -9.92
CA GLY A 108 -13.60 -6.17 -11.01
C GLY A 108 -14.87 -5.34 -11.15
N GLY A 109 -15.12 -4.87 -12.38
CA GLY A 109 -16.42 -4.36 -12.79
C GLY A 109 -17.41 -5.49 -13.04
#